data_AF-A0A6I4Q7R1-F1
#
_entry.id   AF-A0A6I4Q7R1-F1
#
_cell.length_a   1.000
_cell.length_b   1.000
_cell.length_c   1.000
_cell.angle_alpha   90.00
_cell.angle_beta   90.00
_cell.angle_gamma   90.00
#
_symmetry.space_group_name_H-M   'P 1'
#
loop_
_entity.id
_entity.type
_entity.pdbx_description
1 polymer ?
#
loop_
_entity_poly.entity_id
_entity_poly.type
_entity_poly.pdbx_seq_one_letter_code
_entity_poly.pdbx_strand_id
1 'polypeptide(L)'
;LVSQGYWRDDDGDGQGVGGVTASGSISVAFTDKNGTTVNRSDALSLCSAPYKVTLTSTGGTLSTQYGVPRSSSFSGATVDYYINPNSSQPVICSVRPDLLFGGTRGIDDFWEDPGYAGPSNIWNPSKGFLTQSTSPSSYDRNFPTT
;
A
#
# COMPACT_ATOMS: atom_id res chain seq x y z
N LEU A 1 15.92 -27.01 31.40
CA LEU A 1 14.74 -26.47 30.69
C LEU A 1 15.17 -26.15 29.27
N VAL A 2 14.67 -26.90 28.29
CA VAL A 2 14.87 -26.55 26.87
C VAL A 2 13.82 -25.49 26.54
N SER A 3 14.24 -24.35 26.00
CA SER A 3 13.32 -23.30 25.53
C SER A 3 12.58 -23.80 24.28
N GLN A 4 11.38 -24.36 24.46
CA GLN A 4 10.53 -24.89 23.38
C GLN A 4 9.68 -23.79 22.72
N GLY A 5 10.33 -22.88 21.99
CA GLY A 5 9.65 -21.93 21.08
C GLY A 5 8.48 -21.11 21.68
N TYR A 6 7.69 -20.45 20.84
CA TYR A 6 6.54 -19.64 21.25
C TYR A 6 5.20 -20.39 21.25
N TRP A 7 5.22 -21.70 21.00
CA TRP A 7 4.02 -22.49 20.67
C TRP A 7 3.55 -23.41 21.81
N ARG A 8 4.27 -23.44 22.95
CA ARG A 8 3.92 -24.20 24.17
C ARG A 8 3.70 -25.69 23.91
N ASP A 9 4.64 -26.30 23.20
CA ASP A 9 4.75 -27.75 23.04
C ASP A 9 5.69 -28.27 24.13
N ASP A 10 5.13 -28.91 25.16
CA ASP A 10 5.88 -29.41 26.32
C ASP A 10 6.52 -30.79 26.07
N ASP A 11 5.96 -31.61 25.17
CA ASP A 11 6.43 -32.98 24.88
C ASP A 11 7.36 -33.07 23.66
N GLY A 12 7.52 -31.98 22.90
CA GLY A 12 8.54 -31.82 21.88
C GLY A 12 8.19 -32.43 20.52
N ASP A 13 6.96 -32.91 20.34
CA ASP A 13 6.50 -33.51 19.09
C ASP A 13 6.28 -32.48 17.97
N GLY A 14 6.25 -31.19 18.32
CA GLY A 14 6.16 -30.06 17.41
C GLY A 14 7.51 -29.60 16.82
N GLN A 15 8.65 -30.14 17.28
CA GLN A 15 9.99 -29.69 16.86
C GLN A 15 10.45 -30.22 15.49
N GLY A 16 9.76 -31.23 14.94
CA GLY A 16 10.04 -31.80 13.62
C GLY A 16 9.32 -31.08 12.48
N VAL A 17 9.78 -31.28 11.24
CA VAL A 17 9.05 -30.85 10.04
C VAL A 17 7.68 -31.54 10.03
N GLY A 18 6.61 -30.75 10.02
CA GLY A 18 5.24 -31.25 10.06
C GLY A 18 4.73 -31.65 11.44
N GLY A 19 5.49 -31.41 12.51
CA GLY A 19 5.07 -31.68 13.89
C GLY A 19 3.93 -30.75 14.36
N VAL A 20 3.80 -29.57 13.74
CA VAL A 20 2.72 -28.60 13.99
C VAL A 20 1.98 -28.32 12.70
N THR A 21 0.65 -28.37 12.74
CA THR A 21 -0.23 -27.88 11.68
C THR A 21 -0.92 -26.60 12.13
N ALA A 22 -0.83 -25.55 11.31
CA ALA A 22 -1.55 -24.30 11.50
C ALA A 22 -2.66 -24.15 10.45
N SER A 23 -3.85 -23.72 10.86
CA SER A 23 -4.94 -23.34 9.96
C SER A 23 -5.11 -21.83 9.89
N GLY A 24 -5.84 -21.35 8.87
CA GLY A 24 -6.12 -19.94 8.64
C GLY A 24 -5.46 -19.40 7.37
N SER A 25 -5.53 -18.08 7.19
CA SER A 25 -4.95 -17.39 6.03
C SER A 25 -4.48 -16.00 6.42
N ILE A 26 -3.46 -15.53 5.71
CA ILE A 26 -2.95 -14.16 5.81
C ILE A 26 -3.16 -13.49 4.46
N SER A 27 -3.76 -12.31 4.47
CA SER A 27 -3.89 -11.43 3.32
C SER A 27 -3.15 -10.12 3.56
N VAL A 28 -2.75 -9.47 2.46
CA VAL A 28 -2.07 -8.18 2.50
C VAL A 28 -2.64 -7.25 1.44
N ALA A 29 -2.87 -5.99 1.81
CA ALA A 29 -3.29 -4.92 0.92
C ALA A 29 -2.31 -3.75 1.00
N PHE A 30 -2.05 -3.11 -0.13
CA PHE A 30 -1.15 -1.96 -0.25
C PHE A 30 -1.92 -0.79 -0.83
N THR A 31 -1.88 0.36 -0.16
CA THR A 31 -2.46 1.60 -0.68
C THR A 31 -1.47 2.76 -0.60
N ASP A 32 -1.60 3.72 -1.51
CA ASP A 32 -0.90 5.00 -1.40
C ASP A 32 -1.58 5.93 -0.38
N LYS A 33 -1.04 7.15 -0.22
CA LYS A 33 -1.58 8.18 0.70
C LYS A 33 -3.01 8.62 0.40
N ASN A 34 -3.48 8.40 -0.83
CA ASN A 34 -4.83 8.75 -1.26
C ASN A 34 -5.78 7.53 -1.13
N GLY A 35 -5.31 6.40 -0.62
CA GLY A 35 -6.10 5.16 -0.50
C GLY A 35 -6.20 4.35 -1.79
N THR A 36 -5.43 4.69 -2.83
CA THR A 36 -5.44 3.97 -4.10
C THR A 36 -4.64 2.68 -3.96
N THR A 37 -5.21 1.54 -4.38
CA THR A 37 -4.52 0.26 -4.37
C THR A 37 -3.29 0.30 -5.27
N VAL A 38 -2.16 -0.18 -4.76
CA VAL A 38 -0.91 -0.31 -5.52
C VAL A 38 -0.45 -1.76 -5.54
N ASN A 39 0.28 -2.17 -6.57
CA ASN A 39 0.84 -3.51 -6.64
C ASN A 39 2.09 -3.62 -5.77
N ARG A 40 2.35 -4.84 -5.31
CA ARG A 40 3.54 -5.16 -4.51
C ARG A 40 4.86 -4.93 -5.27
N SER A 41 4.80 -4.91 -6.60
CA SER A 41 5.93 -4.68 -7.50
C SER A 41 6.09 -3.22 -7.94
N ASP A 42 5.17 -2.33 -7.57
CA ASP A 42 5.23 -0.94 -8.01
C ASP A 42 6.41 -0.21 -7.34
N ALA A 43 7.11 0.63 -8.11
CA ALA A 43 8.17 1.46 -7.56
C ALA A 43 7.61 2.51 -6.61
N LEU A 44 8.17 2.61 -5.40
CA LEU A 44 7.73 3.60 -4.43
C LEU A 44 8.17 5.00 -4.84
N SER A 45 7.21 5.93 -4.84
CA SER A 45 7.43 7.36 -5.02
C SER A 45 7.12 8.13 -3.75
N LEU A 46 7.96 9.14 -3.44
CA LEU A 46 7.70 10.14 -2.39
C LEU A 46 6.37 10.89 -2.62
N CYS A 47 5.94 11.01 -3.87
CA CYS A 47 4.75 11.76 -4.22
C CYS A 47 3.45 11.07 -3.81
N SER A 48 3.46 9.75 -3.69
CA SER A 48 2.31 8.95 -3.24
C SER A 48 2.47 8.43 -1.81
N ALA A 49 3.59 8.78 -1.15
CA ALA A 49 3.85 8.44 0.24
C ALA A 49 3.06 9.33 1.23
N PRO A 50 2.77 8.86 2.46
CA PRO A 50 3.09 7.51 2.96
C PRO A 50 2.19 6.44 2.35
N TYR A 51 2.77 5.27 2.10
CA TYR A 51 2.01 4.08 1.72
C TYR A 51 1.54 3.37 2.98
N LYS A 52 0.40 2.70 2.90
CA LYS A 52 -0.17 1.87 3.96
C LYS A 52 -0.15 0.41 3.52
N VAL A 53 0.33 -0.46 4.41
CA VAL A 53 0.30 -1.91 4.28
C VAL A 53 -0.62 -2.46 5.36
N THR A 54 -1.76 -3.01 4.94
CA THR A 54 -2.71 -3.64 5.85
C THR A 54 -2.47 -5.15 5.80
N LEU A 55 -2.01 -5.73 6.91
CA LEU A 55 -1.86 -7.16 7.11
C LEU A 55 -3.04 -7.68 7.91
N THR A 56 -3.76 -8.65 7.35
CA THR A 56 -4.91 -9.26 8.00
C THR A 56 -4.70 -10.77 8.09
N SER A 57 -4.86 -11.30 9.30
CA SER A 57 -4.90 -12.75 9.55
C SER A 57 -6.31 -13.15 9.95
N THR A 58 -6.78 -14.29 9.45
CA THR A 58 -7.95 -14.95 10.03
C THR A 58 -7.58 -15.57 11.38
N GLY A 59 -8.58 -15.94 12.17
CA GLY A 59 -8.36 -16.89 13.25
C GLY A 59 -7.99 -18.27 12.72
N GLY A 60 -7.52 -19.13 13.61
CA GLY A 60 -7.08 -20.46 13.25
C GLY A 60 -6.80 -21.33 14.45
N THR A 61 -6.25 -22.50 14.16
CA THR A 61 -5.91 -23.54 15.12
C THR A 61 -4.49 -24.01 14.89
N LEU A 62 -3.76 -24.20 15.99
CA LEU A 62 -2.48 -24.88 16.03
C LEU A 62 -2.71 -26.27 16.60
N SER A 63 -2.23 -27.30 15.92
CA SER A 63 -2.43 -28.69 16.33
C SER A 63 -1.12 -29.47 16.25
N THR A 64 -0.83 -30.27 17.28
CA THR A 64 0.26 -31.26 17.31
C THR A 64 -0.31 -32.67 17.22
N GLN A 65 0.54 -33.70 17.20
CA GLN A 65 0.08 -35.09 17.12
C GLN A 65 -0.39 -35.60 18.49
N TYR A 66 0.41 -35.37 19.53
CA TYR A 66 0.30 -35.96 20.85
C TYR A 66 0.18 -34.95 22.00
N GLY A 67 0.36 -33.66 21.74
CA GLY A 67 0.34 -32.63 22.78
C GLY A 67 -0.93 -32.63 23.64
N VAL A 68 -0.81 -32.12 24.87
CA VAL A 68 -1.91 -31.99 25.83
C VAL A 68 -2.01 -30.53 26.31
N PRO A 69 -3.03 -29.76 25.84
CA PRO A 69 -4.04 -30.12 24.85
C PRO A 69 -3.46 -30.23 23.43
N ARG A 70 -4.03 -31.13 22.61
CA ARG A 70 -3.57 -31.42 21.24
C ARG A 70 -3.68 -30.22 20.29
N SER A 71 -4.54 -29.26 20.64
CA SER A 71 -4.74 -28.06 19.83
C SER A 71 -5.04 -26.84 20.66
N SER A 72 -4.66 -25.68 20.14
CA SER A 72 -5.05 -24.36 20.65
C SER A 72 -5.58 -23.50 19.50
N SER A 73 -6.45 -22.53 19.83
CA SER A 73 -7.01 -21.59 18.86
C SER A 73 -6.43 -20.19 19.06
N PHE A 74 -6.28 -19.45 17.96
CA PHE A 74 -5.94 -18.03 17.97
C PHE A 74 -6.97 -17.23 17.18
N SER A 75 -7.18 -15.99 17.59
CA SER A 75 -8.06 -15.05 16.89
C SER A 75 -7.34 -14.39 15.72
N GLY A 76 -8.11 -13.95 14.72
CA GLY A 76 -7.60 -13.09 13.67
C GLY A 76 -7.20 -11.71 14.19
N ALA A 77 -6.40 -11.00 13.41
CA ALA A 77 -5.97 -9.65 13.70
C ALA A 77 -5.76 -8.88 12.42
N THR A 78 -5.92 -7.55 12.49
CA THR A 78 -5.53 -6.63 11.42
C THR A 78 -4.57 -5.60 11.99
N VAL A 79 -3.51 -5.31 11.25
CA VAL A 79 -2.53 -4.29 11.61
C VAL A 79 -2.15 -3.49 10.37
N ASP A 80 -2.02 -2.18 10.56
CA ASP A 80 -1.55 -1.25 9.55
C ASP A 80 -0.10 -0.87 9.81
N TYR A 81 0.74 -1.00 8.78
CA TYR A 81 2.08 -0.46 8.74
C TYR A 81 2.16 0.67 7.72
N TYR A 82 3.06 1.61 7.93
CA TYR A 82 3.27 2.74 7.04
C TYR A 82 4.68 2.73 6.50
N ILE A 83 4.80 2.87 5.18
CA ILE A 83 6.08 2.99 4.48
C ILE A 83 6.17 4.42 3.95
N ASN A 84 7.17 5.15 4.42
CA ASN A 84 7.51 6.46 3.90
C ASN A 84 8.93 6.40 3.33
N PRO A 85 9.10 6.36 1.99
CA PRO A 85 10.42 6.43 1.38
C PRO A 85 11.14 7.70 1.84
N ASN A 86 12.44 7.58 2.14
CA ASN A 86 13.25 8.73 2.50
C ASN A 86 14.17 9.09 1.32
N SER A 87 14.27 10.38 1.01
CA SER A 87 15.23 10.94 0.05
C SER A 87 15.82 12.21 0.61
N SER A 88 17.11 12.43 0.36
CA SER A 88 17.79 13.68 0.69
C SER A 88 17.47 14.80 -0.30
N GLN A 89 16.92 14.47 -1.48
CA GLN A 89 16.58 15.43 -2.52
C GLN A 89 15.06 15.67 -2.57
N PRO A 90 14.62 16.94 -2.74
CA PRO A 90 13.21 17.25 -2.96
C PRO A 90 12.74 16.65 -4.28
N VAL A 91 11.47 16.24 -4.32
CA VAL A 91 10.83 15.72 -5.53
C VAL A 91 9.67 16.62 -5.91
N ILE A 92 9.57 16.95 -7.19
CA ILE A 92 8.44 17.69 -7.77
C ILE A 92 7.36 16.67 -8.11
N CYS A 93 6.22 16.72 -7.43
CA CYS A 93 5.12 15.78 -7.64
C CYS A 93 4.08 16.26 -8.64
N SER A 94 3.92 17.57 -8.72
CA SER A 94 3.02 18.21 -9.65
C SER A 94 3.42 19.67 -9.85
N VAL A 95 3.02 20.24 -10.97
CA VAL A 95 3.06 21.68 -11.22
C VAL A 95 1.63 22.18 -11.37
N ARG A 96 1.31 23.25 -10.65
CA ARG A 96 -0.05 23.79 -10.56
C ARG A 96 -0.17 25.07 -11.38
N PRO A 97 -0.70 25.02 -12.62
CA PRO A 97 -1.09 26.21 -13.36
C PRO A 97 -2.37 26.81 -12.77
N ASP A 98 -2.93 27.83 -13.45
CA ASP A 98 -4.34 28.17 -13.25
C ASP A 98 -5.20 26.94 -13.54
N LEU A 99 -6.13 26.65 -12.64
CA LEU A 99 -6.96 25.46 -12.71
C LEU A 99 -8.35 25.73 -13.29
N LEU A 100 -8.66 26.98 -13.64
CA LEU A 100 -9.87 27.33 -14.39
C LEU A 100 -9.99 26.45 -15.64
N PHE A 101 -11.16 25.85 -15.87
CA PHE A 101 -11.42 24.87 -16.94
C PHE A 101 -10.61 23.55 -16.84
N GLY A 102 -9.94 23.31 -15.70
CA GLY A 102 -9.19 22.10 -15.38
C GLY A 102 -10.01 21.04 -14.63
N GLY A 103 -11.31 21.25 -14.47
CA GLY A 103 -12.23 20.34 -13.77
C GLY A 103 -12.11 20.37 -12.24
N THR A 104 -11.54 21.44 -11.68
CA THR A 104 -11.43 21.62 -10.22
C THR A 104 -12.80 21.83 -9.61
N ARG A 105 -13.16 21.02 -8.61
CA ARG A 105 -14.40 21.25 -7.86
C ARG A 105 -14.25 22.47 -6.94
N GLY A 106 -15.20 23.40 -7.00
CA GLY A 106 -15.24 24.60 -6.16
C GLY A 106 -14.61 25.85 -6.79
N ILE A 107 -14.40 25.83 -8.10
CA ILE A 107 -14.35 27.06 -8.90
C ILE A 107 -15.76 27.20 -9.48
N ASP A 108 -16.62 27.87 -8.74
CA ASP A 108 -18.04 28.07 -9.05
C ASP A 108 -18.20 29.17 -10.10
N ASP A 109 -17.56 28.99 -11.25
CA ASP A 109 -17.93 29.71 -12.46
C ASP A 109 -18.97 28.91 -13.23
N PHE A 110 -20.10 29.56 -13.51
CA PHE A 110 -21.28 29.00 -14.20
C PHE A 110 -20.95 28.43 -15.60
N TRP A 111 -19.72 28.65 -16.08
CA TRP A 111 -19.20 28.30 -17.40
C TRP A 111 -18.01 27.35 -17.36
N GLU A 112 -17.71 26.71 -16.21
CA GLU A 112 -16.67 25.69 -16.13
C GLU A 112 -17.03 24.47 -17.00
N ASP A 113 -16.58 24.49 -18.25
CA ASP A 113 -16.39 23.30 -19.08
C ASP A 113 -14.95 22.81 -18.85
N PRO A 114 -14.73 21.57 -18.35
CA PRO A 114 -13.39 21.02 -18.12
C PRO A 114 -12.65 20.66 -19.42
N GLY A 115 -12.74 21.51 -20.45
CA GLY A 115 -12.19 21.30 -21.78
C GLY A 115 -10.66 21.21 -21.82
N TYR A 116 -9.96 21.67 -20.77
CA TYR A 116 -8.51 21.55 -20.64
C TYR A 116 -8.06 20.50 -19.61
N ALA A 117 -9.00 19.75 -19.01
CA ALA A 117 -8.64 18.65 -18.14
C ALA A 117 -7.95 17.53 -18.94
N GLY A 118 -6.68 17.28 -18.62
CA GLY A 118 -5.93 16.15 -19.19
C GLY A 118 -6.42 14.80 -18.67
N PRO A 119 -5.94 13.69 -19.25
CA PRO A 119 -6.22 12.36 -18.73
C PRO A 119 -5.64 12.18 -17.31
N SER A 120 -6.30 11.33 -16.51
CA SER A 120 -6.03 11.20 -15.06
C SER A 120 -4.62 10.71 -14.71
N ASN A 121 -3.88 10.16 -15.68
CA ASN A 121 -2.48 9.77 -15.50
C ASN A 121 -1.48 10.94 -15.60
N ILE A 122 -1.88 12.07 -16.21
CA ILE A 122 -1.02 13.28 -16.34
C ILE A 122 -1.65 14.53 -15.70
N TRP A 123 -2.94 14.53 -15.40
CA TRP A 123 -3.65 15.68 -14.82
C TRP A 123 -4.41 15.28 -13.56
N ASN A 124 -4.34 16.15 -12.54
CA ASN A 124 -5.16 16.07 -11.35
C ASN A 124 -5.89 17.40 -11.14
N PRO A 125 -7.23 17.40 -11.05
CA PRO A 125 -8.00 18.63 -10.95
C PRO A 125 -7.69 19.51 -9.73
N SER A 126 -7.06 18.99 -8.68
CA SER A 126 -6.68 19.78 -7.51
C SER A 126 -5.20 20.16 -7.48
N LYS A 127 -4.36 19.50 -8.29
CA LYS A 127 -2.89 19.62 -8.24
C LYS A 127 -2.26 20.11 -9.54
N GLY A 128 -2.96 20.04 -10.67
CA GLY A 128 -2.43 20.35 -12.00
C GLY A 128 -1.75 19.16 -12.67
N PHE A 129 -0.68 19.42 -13.42
CA PHE A 129 0.06 18.38 -14.14
C PHE A 129 0.88 17.52 -13.19
N LEU A 130 0.73 16.20 -13.30
CA LEU A 130 1.48 15.21 -12.52
C LEU A 130 2.85 14.97 -13.17
N THR A 131 3.91 15.04 -12.37
CA THR A 131 5.27 14.82 -12.86
C THR A 131 5.45 13.38 -13.36
N GLN A 132 5.72 13.23 -14.65
CA GLN A 132 6.12 11.98 -15.31
C GLN A 132 7.64 11.81 -15.36
N SER A 133 8.41 12.91 -15.43
CA SER A 133 9.87 12.88 -15.42
C SER A 133 10.50 14.20 -15.00
N THR A 134 11.57 14.13 -14.23
CA THR A 134 12.48 15.26 -13.94
C THR A 134 13.80 15.16 -14.70
N SER A 135 13.92 14.23 -15.66
CA SER A 135 15.08 14.16 -16.55
C SER A 135 14.89 15.06 -17.78
N PRO A 136 15.83 16.00 -18.09
CA PRO A 136 15.68 16.97 -19.17
C PRO A 136 15.32 16.37 -20.53
N SER A 137 15.84 15.19 -20.86
CA SER A 137 15.58 14.48 -22.12
C SER A 137 14.17 13.91 -22.26
N SER A 138 13.31 14.08 -21.25
CA SER A 138 11.96 13.48 -21.20
C SER A 138 10.94 14.43 -20.55
N TYR A 139 11.24 15.73 -20.54
CA TYR A 139 10.38 16.77 -19.97
C TYR A 139 9.07 16.92 -20.74
N ASP A 140 9.10 16.68 -22.04
CA ASP A 140 7.95 16.64 -22.94
C ASP A 140 6.86 15.68 -22.45
N ARG A 141 7.22 14.60 -21.77
CA ARG A 141 6.25 13.64 -21.20
C ARG A 141 5.37 14.23 -20.09
N ASN A 142 5.77 15.34 -19.48
CA ASN A 142 4.97 15.97 -18.41
C ASN A 142 3.76 16.74 -18.95
N PHE A 143 3.66 16.93 -20.27
CA PHE A 143 2.61 17.73 -20.90
C PHE A 143 1.89 16.92 -21.98
N PRO A 144 0.61 17.26 -22.29
CA PRO A 144 -0.10 16.68 -23.42
C PRO A 144 0.64 16.93 -24.74
N THR A 145 0.60 15.93 -25.62
CA THR A 145 1.09 16.03 -27.01
C THR A 145 -0.12 16.03 -27.96
N THR A 146 0.01 16.71 -29.10
CA THR A 146 -1.02 16.86 -30.14
C THR A 146 -0.95 15.78 -31.19
#